data_AF-A0A955HUC6-F1
#
_entry.id   AF-A0A955HUC6-F1
#
_cell.length_a   1.000
_cell.length_b   1.000
_cell.length_c   1.000
_cell.angle_alpha   90.00
_cell.angle_beta   90.00
_cell.angle_gamma   90.00
#
_symmetry.space_group_name_H-M   'P 1'
#
loop_
_entity.id
_entity.type
_entity.pdbx_description
1 polymer ?
#
loop_
_entity_poly.entity_id
_entity_poly.type
_entity_poly.pdbx_seq_one_letter_code
_entity_poly.pdbx_strand_id
1 'polypeptide(L)' 'MSPKPKIGNKLKFLRKQHKLTQVELAKKAGISANYYARIERDEENPSIEVLQALAKALKVASSDILDF' A
#
# COMPACT_ATOMS: atom_id res chain seq x y z
N MET A 1 -8.02 -21.62 -4.72
CA MET A 1 -7.81 -20.29 -4.10
C MET A 1 -6.38 -19.88 -4.36
N SER A 2 -6.15 -18.83 -5.13
CA SER A 2 -4.80 -18.30 -5.36
C SER A 2 -4.25 -17.70 -4.06
N PRO A 3 -2.95 -17.86 -3.74
CA PRO A 3 -2.35 -17.21 -2.59
C PRO A 3 -2.51 -15.69 -2.72
N LYS A 4 -3.00 -15.04 -1.66
CA LYS A 4 -3.09 -13.58 -1.63
C LYS A 4 -1.68 -13.00 -1.59
N PRO A 5 -1.35 -12.02 -2.45
CA PRO A 5 -0.05 -11.35 -2.38
C PRO A 5 0.06 -10.62 -1.04
N LYS A 6 1.08 -10.95 -0.25
CA LYS A 6 1.32 -10.36 1.08
C LYS A 6 2.09 -9.05 0.96
N ILE A 7 1.40 -8.02 0.46
CA ILE A 7 2.01 -6.71 0.20
C ILE A 7 2.01 -5.79 1.42
N GLY A 8 1.26 -6.11 2.48
CA GLY A 8 1.06 -5.22 3.61
C GLY A 8 2.36 -4.84 4.31
N ASN A 9 3.24 -5.81 4.55
CA ASN A 9 4.56 -5.56 5.14
C ASN A 9 5.46 -4.71 4.23
N LYS A 10 5.39 -4.92 2.91
CA LYS A 10 6.17 -4.15 1.93
C LYS A 10 5.71 -2.70 1.89
N LEU A 11 4.40 -2.46 1.83
CA LEU A 11 3.80 -1.13 1.92
C LEU A 11 4.18 -0.42 3.22
N LYS A 12 4.14 -1.13 4.36
CA LYS A 12 4.54 -0.59 5.65
C LYS A 12 6.01 -0.21 5.69
N PHE A 13 6.88 -1.04 5.12
CA PHE A 13 8.31 -0.76 4.99
C PHE A 13 8.54 0.51 4.17
N LEU A 14 8.00 0.57 2.95
CA LEU A 14 8.14 1.73 2.06
C LEU A 14 7.59 3.00 2.71
N ARG A 15 6.38 2.95 3.27
CA ARG A 15 5.79 4.10 3.97
C ARG A 15 6.71 4.65 5.06
N LYS A 16 7.32 3.77 5.87
CA LYS A 16 8.26 4.18 6.91
C LYS A 16 9.56 4.76 6.35
N GLN A 17 10.09 4.23 5.24
CA GLN A 17 11.23 4.82 4.53
C GLN A 17 10.93 6.26 4.08
N HIS A 18 9.70 6.51 3.65
CA HIS A 18 9.21 7.85 3.29
C HIS A 18 8.79 8.72 4.48
N LYS A 19 8.97 8.23 5.73
CA LYS A 19 8.61 8.92 6.98
C LYS A 19 7.13 9.36 7.04
N LEU A 20 6.24 8.57 6.44
CA LEU A 20 4.80 8.84 6.42
C LEU A 20 4.07 8.04 7.50
N THR A 21 3.05 8.64 8.10
CA THR A 21 2.01 7.95 8.86
C THR A 21 1.03 7.25 7.91
N GLN A 22 0.24 6.30 8.43
CA GLN A 22 -0.81 5.63 7.64
C GLN A 22 -1.82 6.66 7.08
N VAL A 23 -2.19 7.66 7.89
CA VAL A 23 -3.11 8.72 7.50
C VAL A 23 -2.55 9.57 6.36
N GLU A 24 -1.27 9.94 6.42
CA GLU A 24 -0.63 10.76 5.38
C GLU A 24 -0.51 10.02 4.05
N LEU A 25 -0.14 8.75 4.06
CA LEU A 25 -0.07 7.97 2.84
C LEU A 25 -1.47 7.73 2.26
N ALA A 26 -2.45 7.37 3.09
CA ALA A 26 -3.83 7.21 2.64
C ALA A 26 -4.36 8.49 1.99
N LYS A 27 -4.12 9.66 2.61
CA LYS A 27 -4.48 10.97 2.06
C LYS A 27 -3.80 11.23 0.71
N LYS A 28 -2.49 10.94 0.58
CA LYS A 28 -1.75 11.09 -0.68
C LYS A 28 -2.26 10.16 -1.78
N ALA A 29 -2.71 8.96 -1.41
CA ALA A 29 -3.26 7.97 -2.33
C ALA A 29 -4.77 8.14 -2.58
N GLY A 30 -5.43 9.13 -1.98
CA GLY A 30 -6.85 9.39 -2.19
C GLY A 30 -7.78 8.32 -1.58
N ILE A 31 -7.34 7.62 -0.54
CA ILE A 31 -8.12 6.56 0.13
C ILE A 31 -8.29 6.84 1.62
N SER A 32 -9.21 6.13 2.28
CA SER A 32 -9.39 6.26 3.72
C SER A 32 -8.22 5.62 4.49
N ALA A 33 -7.87 6.22 5.64
CA ALA A 33 -6.82 5.68 6.52
C ALA A 33 -7.17 4.28 7.05
N ASN A 34 -8.45 4.02 7.33
CA ASN A 34 -8.91 2.70 7.78
C ASN A 34 -8.72 1.64 6.68
N TYR A 35 -9.07 1.97 5.43
CA TYR A 35 -8.84 1.07 4.31
C TYR A 35 -7.35 0.78 4.11
N TYR A 36 -6.50 1.81 4.13
CA TYR A 36 -5.05 1.63 4.07
C TYR A 36 -4.48 0.79 5.22
N ALA A 37 -4.97 0.97 6.45
CA ALA A 37 -4.53 0.19 7.60
C ALA A 37 -4.88 -1.30 7.47
N ARG A 38 -6.04 -1.63 6.88
CA ARG A 38 -6.44 -3.02 6.57
C ARG A 38 -5.55 -3.63 5.48
N ILE A 39 -5.17 -2.85 4.47
CA ILE A 39 -4.20 -3.27 3.44
C ILE A 39 -2.84 -3.59 4.08
N GLU A 40 -2.31 -2.73 4.97
CA GLU A 40 -1.02 -2.99 5.64
C GLU A 40 -1.01 -4.25 6.51
N ARG A 41 -2.18 -4.71 6.97
CA ARG A 41 -2.35 -5.93 7.76
C ARG A 41 -2.72 -7.15 6.91
N ASP A 42 -2.70 -7.03 5.58
CA ASP A 42 -3.14 -8.05 4.63
C ASP A 42 -4.60 -8.52 4.85
N GLU A 43 -5.43 -7.69 5.50
CA GLU A 43 -6.87 -7.94 5.75
C GLU A 43 -7.73 -7.62 4.52
N GLU A 44 -7.18 -6.86 3.57
CA GLU A 44 -7.86 -6.34 2.39
C GLU A 44 -6.91 -6.32 1.21
N ASN A 45 -7.39 -6.71 0.02
CA ASN A 45 -6.61 -6.65 -1.21
C ASN A 45 -6.94 -5.35 -1.95
N PRO A 46 -5.99 -4.45 -2.17
CA PRO A 46 -6.26 -3.24 -2.95
C PRO A 46 -6.60 -3.59 -4.40
N SER A 47 -7.46 -2.77 -5.02
CA SER A 47 -7.63 -2.82 -6.47
C SER A 47 -6.34 -2.36 -7.18
N ILE A 48 -6.24 -2.58 -8.49
CA ILE A 48 -5.09 -2.13 -9.29
C ILE A 48 -4.97 -0.60 -9.22
N GLU A 49 -6.09 0.12 -9.25
CA GLU A 49 -6.14 1.57 -9.17
C GLU A 49 -5.59 2.07 -7.82
N VAL A 50 -5.97 1.41 -6.72
CA VAL A 50 -5.47 1.72 -5.38
C VAL A 50 -3.97 1.43 -5.30
N LEU A 51 -3.52 0.30 -5.84
CA LEU A 51 -2.10 -0.05 -5.87
C LEU A 51 -1.27 0.99 -6.64
N GLN A 52 -1.76 1.44 -7.80
CA GLN A 52 -1.14 2.51 -8.58
C GLN A 52 -1.11 3.84 -7.83
N ALA A 53 -2.20 4.18 -7.13
CA ALA A 53 -2.26 5.39 -6.31
C ALA A 53 -1.26 5.35 -5.15
N LEU A 54 -1.11 4.19 -4.50
CA LEU A 54 -0.11 3.97 -3.44
C LEU A 54 1.31 4.05 -3.98
N ALA A 55 1.60 3.40 -5.11
CA ALA A 55 2.91 3.47 -5.76
C ALA A 55 3.27 4.93 -6.12
N LYS A 56 2.33 5.67 -6.72
CA LYS A 56 2.50 7.09 -7.04
C LYS A 56 2.72 7.95 -5.79
N ALA A 57 1.96 7.71 -4.72
CA ALA A 57 2.09 8.44 -3.46
C ALA A 57 3.44 8.18 -2.76
N LEU A 58 3.97 6.97 -2.91
CA LEU A 58 5.28 6.55 -2.42
C LEU A 58 6.42 6.92 -3.40
N LYS A 59 6.13 7.31 -4.63
CA LYS A 59 7.13 7.55 -5.69
C LYS A 59 8.01 6.33 -5.98
N VAL A 60 7.38 5.16 -6.05
CA VAL A 60 8.01 3.86 -6.36
C VAL A 60 7.29 3.20 -7.53
N ALA A 61 7.89 2.17 -8.12
CA ALA A 61 7.21 1.32 -9.09
C ALA A 61 6.24 0.37 -8.39
N SER A 62 5.19 -0.08 -9.09
CA SER A 62 4.29 -1.11 -8.56
C SER A 62 5.01 -2.45 -8.30
N SER A 63 6.07 -2.74 -9.05
CA SER A 63 6.98 -3.87 -8.81
C SER A 63 7.79 -3.74 -7.53
N ASP A 64 7.94 -2.53 -6.97
CA ASP A 64 8.55 -2.37 -5.65
C ASP A 64 7.58 -2.75 -4.53
N ILE A 65 6.29 -2.91 -4.84
CA ILE A 65 5.25 -3.34 -3.88
C ILE A 65 4.93 -4.82 -4.04
N LEU A 66 4.87 -5.29 -5.28
CA LEU A 66 4.61 -6.69 -5.63
C LEU A 66 5.94 -7.44 -5.79
N ASP A 67 6.21 -8.39 -4.92
CA ASP A 67 7.29 -9.35 -5.13
C ASP A 67 6.84 -10.34 -6.23
N PHE A 68 7.48 -10.29 -7.40
CA PHE A 68 7.32 -11.24 -8.50
C PHE A 68 8.47 -12.26 -8.52
#